data_AF-A0A838WTP4-F1
#
_entry.id   AF-A0A838WTP4-F1
#
_cell.length_a   1.000
_cell.length_b   1.000
_cell.length_c   1.000
_cell.angle_alpha   90.00
_cell.angle_beta   90.00
_cell.angle_gamma   90.00
#
_symmetry.space_group_name_H-M   'P 1'
#
loop_
_entity.id
_entity.type
_entity.pdbx_description
1 polymer ?
#
loop_
_entity_poly.entity_id
_entity_poly.type
_entity_poly.pdbx_seq_one_letter_code
_entity_poly.pdbx_strand_id
1 'polypeptide(L)' 'LSEAEQQNVPQGFVAPAPEPTRAPAPAAVPAPAQSASYGNCTAVWNAIGSPIYQGQPGYGSHLDRDGDGVGCEKDPR' A
#
# COMPACT_ATOMS: atom_id res chain seq x y z
N LEU A 1 -39.38 -12.35 66.65
CA LEU A 1 -39.80 -12.61 65.26
C LEU A 1 -39.19 -11.48 64.44
N SER A 2 -37.87 -11.46 64.17
CA SER A 2 -37.05 -12.54 63.56
C SER A 2 -37.76 -13.00 62.29
N GLU A 3 -37.27 -12.92 61.07
CA GLU A 3 -35.92 -12.94 60.48
C GLU A 3 -36.14 -12.47 59.01
N ALA A 4 -35.22 -11.73 58.39
CA ALA A 4 -34.34 -12.30 57.37
C ALA A 4 -35.15 -12.74 56.11
N GLU A 5 -34.86 -12.34 54.88
CA GLU A 5 -33.56 -12.31 54.26
C GLU A 5 -33.75 -12.14 52.74
N GLN A 6 -32.82 -11.43 52.10
CA GLN A 6 -32.49 -11.53 50.68
C GLN A 6 -33.60 -11.14 49.67
N GLN A 7 -33.32 -10.44 48.58
CA GLN A 7 -32.53 -10.98 47.48
C GLN A 7 -32.04 -9.85 46.57
N ASN A 8 -30.71 -9.69 46.57
CA ASN A 8 -29.90 -9.72 45.34
C ASN A 8 -30.00 -8.52 44.37
N VAL A 9 -29.19 -7.50 44.64
CA VAL A 9 -28.69 -6.56 43.61
C VAL A 9 -27.92 -7.36 42.55
N PRO A 10 -28.31 -7.35 41.26
CA PRO A 10 -27.40 -7.80 40.22
C PRO A 10 -26.30 -6.75 40.08
N GLN A 11 -25.14 -7.02 40.67
CA GLN A 11 -23.88 -6.41 40.26
C GLN A 11 -23.56 -6.92 38.86
N GLY A 12 -24.22 -6.33 37.86
CA GLY A 12 -23.99 -6.60 36.46
C GLY A 12 -22.65 -6.02 36.02
N PHE A 13 -21.73 -6.92 35.73
CA PHE A 13 -20.42 -6.70 35.10
C PHE A 13 -20.41 -5.51 34.13
N VAL A 14 -19.58 -4.50 34.40
CA VAL A 14 -19.27 -3.48 33.39
C VAL A 14 -18.32 -4.16 32.39
N ALA A 15 -18.79 -4.42 31.18
CA ALA A 15 -17.93 -4.91 30.12
C ALA A 15 -16.81 -3.88 29.86
N PRO A 16 -15.56 -4.30 29.61
CA PRO A 16 -14.52 -3.36 29.21
C PRO A 16 -14.96 -2.65 27.92
N ALA A 17 -14.86 -1.32 27.91
CA ALA A 17 -15.15 -0.52 26.73
C ALA A 17 -14.28 -1.00 25.56
N PRO A 18 -14.82 -1.08 24.33
CA PRO A 18 -14.02 -1.46 23.17
C PRO A 18 -12.85 -0.49 23.01
N GLU A 19 -11.64 -1.02 22.93
CA GLU A 19 -10.45 -0.22 22.62
C GLU A 19 -10.64 0.45 21.26
N PRO A 20 -10.25 1.72 21.10
CA PRO A 20 -10.36 2.39 19.82
C PRO A 20 -9.49 1.66 18.80
N THR A 21 -10.12 1.05 17.80
CA THR A 21 -9.39 0.46 16.68
C THR A 21 -8.54 1.54 16.03
N ARG A 22 -7.22 1.29 15.92
CA ARG A 22 -6.31 2.24 15.28
C ARG A 22 -6.69 2.32 13.81
N ALA A 23 -7.08 3.51 13.36
CA ALA A 23 -7.37 3.74 11.95
C ALA A 23 -6.16 3.31 11.09
N PRO A 24 -6.39 2.67 9.92
CA PRO A 24 -5.31 2.35 9.00
C PRO A 24 -4.52 3.62 8.66
N ALA A 25 -3.20 3.52 8.65
CA ALA A 25 -2.35 4.62 8.19
C ALA A 25 -2.74 4.98 6.75
N PRO A 26 -2.76 6.28 6.40
CA PRO A 26 -3.05 6.70 5.03
C PRO A 26 -2.06 6.01 4.08
N ALA A 27 -2.58 5.44 2.98
CA ALA A 27 -1.77 4.87 1.93
C ALA A 27 -0.78 5.93 1.43
N ALA A 28 0.48 5.55 1.24
CA ALA A 28 1.49 6.45 0.72
C ALA A 28 1.01 7.05 -0.61
N VAL A 29 0.91 8.37 -0.67
CA VAL A 29 0.58 9.09 -1.90
C VAL A 29 1.78 8.92 -2.83
N PRO A 30 1.59 8.43 -4.08
CA PRO A 30 2.70 8.33 -5.01
C PRO A 30 3.33 9.71 -5.21
N ALA A 31 4.66 9.76 -5.05
CA ALA A 31 5.43 10.97 -5.29
C ALA A 31 5.15 11.50 -6.71
N PRO A 32 5.19 12.82 -6.93
CA PRO A 32 5.02 13.38 -8.26
C PRO A 32 5.98 12.69 -9.22
N ALA A 33 5.44 12.19 -10.33
CA ALA A 33 6.18 11.53 -11.39
C ALA A 33 7.25 12.49 -11.92
N GLN A 34 8.47 12.38 -11.40
CA GLN A 34 9.62 13.09 -11.94
C GLN A 34 9.73 12.66 -13.39
N SER A 35 9.85 13.59 -14.32
CA SER A 35 10.07 13.30 -15.73
C SER A 35 11.47 12.70 -15.91
N ALA A 36 11.66 11.46 -15.45
CA ALA A 36 12.80 10.65 -15.78
C ALA A 36 12.78 10.48 -17.30
N SER A 37 13.94 10.49 -17.94
CA SER A 37 14.05 10.15 -19.36
C SER A 37 15.13 9.10 -19.44
N TYR A 38 14.73 7.88 -19.78
CA TYR A 38 15.68 6.78 -19.94
C TYR A 38 16.09 6.71 -21.41
N GLY A 39 17.40 6.71 -21.68
CA GLY A 39 17.88 6.58 -23.06
C GLY A 39 17.87 5.15 -23.60
N ASN A 40 17.82 4.15 -22.70
CA ASN A 40 17.85 2.73 -23.03
C ASN A 40 17.38 1.88 -21.84
N CYS A 41 17.20 0.57 -22.07
CA CYS A 41 16.77 -0.36 -21.04
C CYS A 41 17.78 -0.55 -19.92
N THR A 42 19.08 -0.45 -20.18
CA THR A 42 20.09 -0.51 -19.11
C THR A 42 19.89 0.64 -18.12
N ALA A 43 19.54 1.85 -18.59
CA ALA A 43 19.25 2.98 -17.71
C ALA A 43 17.99 2.75 -16.85
N VAL A 44 16.95 2.15 -17.42
CA VAL A 44 15.73 1.75 -16.69
C VAL A 44 16.08 0.77 -15.57
N TRP A 45 16.74 -0.35 -15.91
CA TRP A 45 17.07 -1.39 -14.94
C TRP A 45 18.05 -0.92 -13.86
N ASN A 46 18.97 0.00 -14.17
CA ASN A 46 19.83 0.61 -13.14
C ASN A 46 19.08 1.59 -12.22
N ALA A 47 18.01 2.23 -12.70
CA ALA A 47 17.26 3.21 -11.93
C ALA A 47 16.16 2.57 -11.06
N ILE A 48 15.37 1.66 -11.62
CA ILE A 48 14.21 1.05 -10.94
C ILE A 48 14.36 -0.44 -10.65
N GLY A 49 15.33 -1.13 -11.28
CA GLY A 49 15.55 -2.56 -11.05
C GLY A 49 14.45 -3.47 -11.62
N SER A 50 13.61 -2.95 -12.51
CA SER A 50 12.44 -3.63 -13.07
C SER A 50 12.10 -3.09 -14.47
N PRO A 51 11.22 -3.79 -15.23
CA PRO A 51 10.62 -3.24 -16.45
C PRO A 51 9.85 -1.96 -16.17
N ILE A 52 9.75 -1.09 -17.18
CA ILE A 52 9.00 0.16 -17.10
C ILE A 52 7.66 0.03 -17.82
N TYR A 53 6.59 0.45 -17.16
CA TYR A 53 5.24 0.32 -17.70
C TYR A 53 4.73 1.62 -18.32
N GLN A 54 3.83 1.51 -19.30
CA GLN A 54 3.12 2.65 -19.86
C GLN A 54 2.42 3.45 -18.75
N GLY A 55 2.62 4.76 -18.75
CA GLY A 55 2.11 5.66 -17.72
C GLY A 55 3.06 5.87 -16.53
N GLN A 56 4.14 5.10 -16.43
CA GLN A 56 5.20 5.41 -15.47
C GLN A 56 6.05 6.60 -15.93
N PRO A 57 6.59 7.39 -14.98
CA PRO A 57 7.55 8.44 -15.28
C PRO A 57 8.74 7.90 -16.07
N GLY A 58 8.95 8.49 -17.25
CA GLY A 58 10.04 8.15 -18.15
C GLY A 58 9.81 6.97 -19.06
N TYR A 59 8.61 6.40 -19.06
CA TYR A 59 8.20 5.51 -20.14
C TYR A 59 8.23 6.26 -21.48
N GLY A 60 8.90 5.65 -22.46
CA GLY A 60 8.90 6.11 -23.84
C GLY A 60 8.70 4.90 -24.75
N SER A 61 8.01 5.09 -25.87
CA SER A 61 7.81 4.04 -26.88
C SER A 61 9.11 3.52 -27.50
N HIS A 62 10.26 4.17 -27.26
CA HIS A 62 11.56 3.65 -27.67
C HIS A 62 12.10 2.56 -26.70
N LEU A 63 11.56 2.46 -25.49
CA LEU A 63 11.91 1.44 -24.48
C LEU A 63 11.10 0.15 -24.67
N ASP A 64 9.95 0.27 -25.33
CA ASP A 64 9.01 -0.80 -25.66
C ASP A 64 9.06 -1.05 -27.17
N ARG A 65 9.84 -2.07 -27.57
CA ARG A 65 10.14 -2.32 -28.98
C ARG A 65 8.94 -2.89 -29.74
N ASP A 66 8.07 -3.61 -29.05
CA ASP A 66 6.92 -4.31 -29.58
C ASP A 66 5.60 -3.57 -29.34
N GLY A 67 5.57 -2.57 -28.46
CA GLY A 67 4.45 -1.66 -28.29
C GLY A 67 3.34 -2.21 -27.41
N ASP A 68 3.63 -3.16 -26.53
CA ASP A 68 2.65 -3.83 -25.67
C ASP A 68 2.37 -3.08 -24.36
N GLY A 69 3.12 -2.00 -24.09
CA GLY A 69 3.02 -1.20 -22.87
C GLY A 69 4.00 -1.61 -21.77
N VAL A 70 4.89 -2.57 -22.01
CA VAL A 70 5.92 -3.04 -21.09
C VAL A 70 7.32 -2.80 -21.69
N GLY A 71 7.86 -1.62 -21.40
CA GLY A 71 9.22 -1.28 -21.79
C GLY A 71 10.26 -2.10 -21.03
N CYS A 72 11.30 -2.52 -21.74
CA CYS A 72 12.46 -3.18 -21.15
C CYS A 72 12.15 -4.46 -20.37
N GLU A 73 11.17 -5.22 -20.85
CA GLU A 73 10.81 -6.56 -20.39
C GLU A 73 12.00 -7.53 -20.20
N LYS A 74 13.02 -7.43 -21.05
CA LYS A 74 14.25 -8.20 -20.94
C LYS A 74 15.29 -7.42 -20.15
N ASP A 75 15.80 -8.00 -19.05
CA ASP A 75 16.94 -7.45 -18.32
C ASP A 75 18.20 -7.49 -19.22
N PRO A 76 18.81 -6.34 -19.53
CA PRO A 76 19.95 -6.26 -20.45
C PRO A 76 21.32 -6.32 -19.74
N ARG A 77 21.40 -6.73 -18.47
CA ARG A 77 22.65 -6.82 -17.70
C ARG A 77 23.32 -8.19 -17.76
#